data_AF-A0A1T4SH88-F1
#
_entry.id   AF-A0A1T4SH88-F1
#
_cell.length_a   1.000
_cell.length_b   1.000
_cell.length_c   1.000
_cell.angle_alpha   90.00
_cell.angle_beta   90.00
_cell.angle_gamma   90.00
#
_symmetry.space_group_name_H-M   'P 1'
#
loop_
_entity.id
_entity.type
_entity.pdbx_description
1 polymer ?
#
loop_
_entity_poly.entity_id
_entity_poly.type
_entity_poly.pdbx_seq_one_letter_code
_entity_poly.pdbx_strand_id
1 'polypeptide(L)'
;MDIAVYRCRNGALLLVPRCCLPSVAAEKDHGPLTTCGTTELVDHYAAEVDPPRPWRDVMQSLQRETFAVISAEDGVALLGPAHPCLQGWPRPSGERRGQRLSKKSGVTTRHAPSSRGMG
;
A
#
# COMPACT_ATOMS: atom_id res chain seq x y z
N MET A 1 -17.59 -11.75 0.95
CA MET A 1 -17.71 -11.69 2.43
C MET A 1 -17.37 -10.28 2.92
N ASP A 2 -18.22 -9.65 3.73
CA ASP A 2 -17.93 -8.33 4.33
C ASP A 2 -16.85 -8.41 5.42
N ILE A 3 -15.87 -7.51 5.35
CA ILE A 3 -14.76 -7.39 6.31
C ILE A 3 -14.76 -5.99 6.90
N ALA A 4 -14.71 -5.89 8.23
CA ALA A 4 -14.38 -4.67 8.95
C ALA A 4 -12.86 -4.50 9.04
N VAL A 5 -12.38 -3.29 8.78
CA VAL A 5 -10.96 -2.94 8.79
C VAL A 5 -10.67 -2.00 9.96
N TYR A 6 -9.66 -2.35 10.74
CA TYR A 6 -9.19 -1.61 11.90
C TYR A 6 -7.73 -1.20 11.71
N ARG A 7 -7.38 -0.01 12.19
CA ARG A 7 -6.00 0.45 12.27
C ARG A 7 -5.43 0.08 13.64
N CYS A 8 -4.29 -0.61 13.62
CA CYS A 8 -3.56 -1.03 14.82
C CYS A 8 -2.59 0.06 15.30
N ARG A 9 -2.18 -0.01 16.56
CA ARG A 9 -1.20 0.94 17.15
C ARG A 9 0.14 1.00 16.43
N ASN A 10 0.54 -0.12 15.84
CA ASN A 10 1.85 -0.31 15.21
C ASN A 10 1.85 0.09 13.73
N GLY A 11 0.74 0.67 13.23
CA GLY A 11 0.59 0.89 11.80
C GLY A 11 0.53 -0.43 11.04
N ALA A 12 -0.24 -1.40 11.55
CA ALA A 12 -0.76 -2.51 10.76
C ALA A 12 -2.26 -2.31 10.56
N LEU A 13 -2.85 -3.10 9.65
CA LEU A 13 -4.30 -3.21 9.52
C LEU A 13 -4.75 -4.57 10.03
N LEU A 14 -5.85 -4.56 10.77
CA LEU A 14 -6.50 -5.76 11.25
C LEU A 14 -7.85 -5.91 10.57
N LEU A 15 -8.06 -7.08 9.99
CA LEU A 15 -9.22 -7.47 9.19
C LEU A 15 -10.05 -8.44 10.03
N VAL A 16 -11.34 -8.14 10.20
CA VAL A 16 -12.27 -9.00 10.95
C VAL A 16 -13.53 -9.21 10.09
N PRO A 17 -14.10 -10.42 10.01
CA PRO A 17 -15.41 -10.59 9.40
C PRO A 17 -16.41 -9.64 10.04
N ARG A 18 -17.21 -8.91 9.26
CA ARG A 18 -18.08 -7.85 9.79
C ARG A 18 -19.14 -8.35 10.78
N CYS A 19 -19.47 -9.64 10.73
CA CYS A 19 -20.35 -10.30 11.69
C CYS A 19 -19.68 -10.64 13.03
N CYS A 20 -18.37 -10.38 13.17
CA CYS A 20 -17.57 -10.65 14.35
C CYS A 20 -17.03 -9.34 14.95
N LEU A 21 -16.79 -9.36 16.25
CA LEU A 21 -16.03 -8.31 16.94
C LEU A 21 -14.56 -8.71 17.00
N PRO A 22 -13.62 -7.74 17.07
CA PRO A 22 -12.22 -8.04 17.33
C PRO A 22 -12.08 -8.88 18.61
N SER A 23 -11.28 -9.95 18.54
CA SER A 23 -11.06 -10.80 19.70
C SER A 23 -10.26 -10.08 20.78
N VAL A 24 -10.40 -10.51 22.04
CA VAL A 24 -9.61 -9.96 23.15
C VAL A 24 -8.11 -10.13 22.92
N ALA A 25 -7.70 -11.23 22.26
CA ALA A 25 -6.32 -11.45 21.85
C ALA A 25 -5.86 -10.39 20.84
N ALA A 26 -6.67 -10.13 19.80
CA ALA A 26 -6.38 -9.09 18.81
C ALA A 26 -6.23 -7.70 19.44
N GLU A 27 -7.12 -7.32 20.37
CA GLU A 27 -7.04 -6.04 21.07
C GLU A 27 -5.78 -5.97 21.96
N LYS A 28 -5.44 -7.05 22.65
CA LYS A 28 -4.24 -7.11 23.51
C LYS A 28 -2.94 -6.96 22.71
N ASP A 29 -2.86 -7.64 21.57
CA ASP A 29 -1.61 -7.73 20.80
C ASP A 29 -1.44 -6.52 19.86
N HIS A 30 -2.54 -6.02 19.29
CA HIS A 30 -2.54 -5.01 18.23
C HIS A 30 -3.26 -3.69 18.58
N GLY A 31 -3.97 -3.64 19.71
CA GLY A 31 -4.74 -2.47 20.12
C GLY A 31 -3.91 -1.28 20.61
N PRO A 32 -4.51 -0.08 20.74
CA PRO A 32 -5.93 0.19 20.51
C PRO A 32 -6.34 0.05 19.04
N LEU A 33 -7.46 -0.63 18.79
CA LEU A 33 -8.01 -0.82 17.45
C LEU A 33 -8.96 0.32 17.08
N THR A 34 -8.68 1.01 15.98
CA THR A 34 -9.55 2.08 15.47
C THR A 34 -10.24 1.63 14.19
N THR A 35 -11.57 1.48 14.21
CA THR A 35 -12.34 1.18 13.00
C THR A 35 -12.15 2.28 11.97
N CYS A 36 -11.75 1.91 10.76
CA CYS A 36 -11.42 2.87 9.70
C CYS A 36 -12.21 2.63 8.41
N GLY A 37 -12.91 1.50 8.28
CA GLY A 37 -13.78 1.23 7.14
C GLY A 37 -14.21 -0.22 7.06
N THR A 38 -14.84 -0.55 5.93
CA THR A 38 -15.24 -1.91 5.57
C THR A 38 -14.84 -2.18 4.13
N THR A 39 -14.48 -3.41 3.83
CA THR A 39 -14.23 -3.87 2.47
C THR A 39 -15.01 -5.14 2.20
N GLU A 40 -15.40 -5.35 0.95
CA GLU A 40 -15.94 -6.63 0.53
C GLU A 40 -14.77 -7.51 0.05
N LEU A 41 -14.56 -8.63 0.74
CA LEU A 41 -13.73 -9.69 0.22
C LEU A 41 -14.50 -10.37 -0.89
N VAL A 42 -14.31 -9.91 -2.12
CA VAL A 42 -14.97 -10.52 -3.28
C VAL A 42 -14.22 -11.79 -3.64
N ASP A 43 -14.96 -12.90 -3.81
CA ASP A 43 -14.42 -14.22 -4.18
C ASP A 43 -13.72 -14.25 -5.56
N HIS A 44 -13.64 -13.12 -6.26
CA HIS A 44 -12.97 -13.02 -7.55
C HIS A 44 -11.53 -13.56 -7.53
N TYR A 45 -10.80 -13.37 -6.42
CA TYR A 45 -9.47 -13.96 -6.24
C TYR A 45 -9.51 -15.40 -5.69
N ALA A 46 -10.56 -15.80 -4.98
CA ALA A 46 -10.71 -17.19 -4.54
C ALA A 46 -10.92 -18.15 -5.73
N ALA A 47 -11.46 -17.63 -6.84
CA ALA A 47 -11.60 -18.35 -8.11
C ALA A 47 -10.35 -18.32 -9.00
N GLU A 48 -9.33 -17.50 -8.68
CA GLU A 48 -8.07 -17.52 -9.41
C GLU A 48 -7.23 -18.73 -8.98
N VAL A 49 -6.60 -19.37 -9.96
CA VAL A 49 -5.74 -20.54 -9.73
C VAL A 49 -4.53 -20.20 -8.84
N ASP A 50 -4.14 -18.92 -8.79
CA ASP A 50 -3.06 -18.43 -7.93
C ASP A 50 -3.36 -17.00 -7.44
N PRO A 51 -4.16 -16.82 -6.36
CA PRO A 51 -4.43 -15.50 -5.83
C PRO A 51 -3.13 -14.83 -5.35
N PRO A 52 -3.06 -13.48 -5.37
CA PRO A 52 -1.95 -12.75 -4.78
C PRO A 52 -1.68 -13.24 -3.35
N ARG A 53 -0.40 -13.47 -3.02
CA ARG A 53 0.03 -13.99 -1.70
C ARG A 53 -0.68 -13.31 -0.51
N PRO A 54 -0.82 -11.97 -0.46
CA PRO A 54 -1.49 -11.31 0.66
C PRO A 54 -2.94 -11.79 0.88
N TRP A 55 -3.64 -12.18 -0.19
CA TRP A 55 -5.02 -12.65 -0.10
C TRP A 55 -5.13 -14.06 0.45
N ARG A 56 -4.20 -14.94 0.06
CA ARG A 56 -4.11 -16.31 0.59
C ARG A 56 -3.87 -16.29 2.09
N ASP A 57 -2.94 -15.46 2.54
CA ASP A 57 -2.55 -15.36 3.94
C ASP A 57 -3.71 -14.79 4.78
N VAL A 58 -4.38 -13.75 4.28
CA VAL A 58 -5.59 -13.19 4.91
C VAL A 58 -6.69 -14.25 5.07
N MET A 59 -6.99 -14.99 4.01
CA MET A 59 -8.04 -16.02 4.06
C MET A 59 -7.70 -17.14 5.04
N GLN A 60 -6.44 -17.59 5.04
CA GLN A 60 -5.99 -18.61 5.97
C GLN A 60 -6.06 -18.15 7.43
N SER A 61 -5.67 -16.90 7.70
CA SER A 61 -5.80 -16.30 9.04
C SER A 61 -7.25 -16.14 9.47
N LEU A 62 -8.13 -15.63 8.60
CA LEU A 62 -9.56 -15.49 8.91
C LEU A 62 -10.23 -16.84 9.22
N GLN A 63 -9.86 -17.91 8.52
CA GLN A 63 -10.37 -19.26 8.79
C GLN A 63 -9.87 -19.86 10.10
N ARG A 64 -8.65 -19.50 10.54
CA ARG A 64 -8.03 -20.08 11.75
C ARG A 64 -8.30 -19.28 13.02
N GLU A 65 -8.21 -17.96 12.91
CA GLU A 65 -8.10 -17.05 14.07
C GLU A 65 -9.23 -16.03 14.13
N THR A 66 -10.14 -15.99 13.15
CA THR A 66 -11.26 -15.03 13.02
C THR A 66 -10.83 -13.57 12.81
N PHE A 67 -9.53 -13.31 12.68
CA PHE A 67 -8.97 -12.04 12.23
C PHE A 67 -7.71 -12.29 11.39
N ALA A 68 -7.29 -11.29 10.62
CA ALA A 68 -6.02 -11.30 9.91
C ALA A 68 -5.31 -9.97 10.12
N VAL A 69 -3.99 -9.98 10.17
CA VAL A 69 -3.16 -8.78 10.30
C VAL A 69 -2.30 -8.63 9.06
N ILE A 70 -2.34 -7.46 8.45
CA ILE A 70 -1.58 -7.15 7.24
C ILE A 70 -0.82 -5.83 7.39
N SER A 71 0.25 -5.69 6.60
CA SER A 71 1.00 -4.45 6.51
C SER A 71 0.22 -3.35 5.77
N ALA A 72 0.71 -2.11 5.81
CA ALA A 72 0.19 -1.03 4.96
C ALA A 72 0.24 -1.39 3.48
N GLU A 73 1.35 -1.99 3.07
CA GLU A 73 1.70 -2.21 1.67
C GLU A 73 0.78 -3.28 1.09
N ASP A 74 0.57 -4.36 1.84
CA ASP A 74 -0.44 -5.36 1.54
C ASP A 74 -1.83 -4.74 1.58
N GLY A 75 -2.11 -3.85 2.54
CA GLY A 75 -3.34 -3.09 2.61
C GLY A 75 -3.61 -2.28 1.35
N VAL A 76 -2.60 -1.63 0.76
CA VAL A 76 -2.73 -0.91 -0.52
C VAL A 76 -3.02 -1.86 -1.66
N ALA A 77 -2.36 -3.02 -1.70
CA ALA A 77 -2.62 -4.03 -2.73
C ALA A 77 -4.04 -4.60 -2.64
N LEU A 78 -4.57 -4.75 -1.41
CA LEU A 78 -5.86 -5.39 -1.15
C LEU A 78 -7.06 -4.43 -1.18
N LEU A 79 -6.90 -3.23 -0.63
CA LEU A 79 -7.97 -2.25 -0.47
C LEU A 79 -7.90 -1.12 -1.50
N GLY A 80 -6.76 -0.99 -2.18
CA GLY A 80 -6.45 0.13 -3.05
C GLY A 80 -5.91 1.35 -2.29
N PRO A 81 -5.11 2.21 -2.94
CA PRO A 81 -4.44 3.34 -2.29
C PRO A 81 -5.38 4.46 -1.84
N ALA A 82 -6.63 4.47 -2.29
CA ALA A 82 -7.64 5.47 -1.94
C ALA A 82 -8.48 5.09 -0.72
N HIS A 83 -8.29 3.88 -0.17
CA HIS A 83 -9.11 3.39 0.94
C HIS A 83 -8.95 4.28 2.19
N PRO A 84 -10.05 4.65 2.90
CA PRO A 84 -10.00 5.54 4.07
C PRO A 84 -8.99 5.12 5.14
N CYS A 85 -8.86 3.81 5.40
CA CYS A 85 -7.87 3.25 6.35
C CYS A 85 -6.41 3.57 6.04
N LEU A 86 -6.09 3.85 4.77
CA LEU A 86 -4.74 4.10 4.28
C LEU A 86 -4.47 5.61 4.12
N GLN A 87 -5.48 6.47 4.36
CA GLN A 87 -5.30 7.91 4.35
C GLN A 87 -4.33 8.34 5.45
N GLY A 88 -3.32 9.12 5.07
CA GLY A 88 -2.27 9.60 5.98
C GLY A 88 -1.16 8.58 6.29
N TRP A 89 -1.13 7.41 5.64
CA TRP A 89 0.04 6.55 5.71
C TRP A 89 1.15 7.06 4.79
N PRO A 90 2.42 6.93 5.18
CA PRO A 90 3.52 7.22 4.27
C PRO A 90 3.35 6.30 3.06
N ARG A 91 3.22 6.90 1.87
CA ARG A 91 3.13 6.14 0.63
C ARG A 91 4.36 5.22 0.56
N PRO A 92 4.19 3.93 0.24
CA PRO A 92 5.34 3.07 -0.01
C PRO A 92 6.22 3.79 -1.03
N SER A 93 7.47 4.01 -0.65
CA SER A 93 8.45 4.79 -1.42
C SER A 93 8.95 3.97 -2.61
N GLY A 94 8.03 3.52 -3.47
CA GLY A 94 8.31 2.74 -4.67
C GLY A 94 8.39 3.59 -5.94
N GLU A 95 7.85 4.81 -5.92
CA GLU A 95 8.03 5.72 -7.04
C GLU A 95 9.26 6.58 -6.80
N ARG A 96 10.41 6.13 -7.34
CA ARG A 96 11.51 7.03 -7.68
C ARG A 96 10.97 8.02 -8.73
N ARG A 97 10.26 9.04 -8.26
CA ARG A 97 10.03 10.29 -8.99
C ARG A 97 11.37 10.70 -9.57
N GLY A 98 11.41 10.83 -10.89
CA GLY A 98 12.58 11.27 -11.63
C GLY A 98 13.22 12.48 -10.97
N GLN A 99 14.37 12.27 -10.34
CA GLN A 99 15.25 13.37 -9.99
C GLN A 99 15.98 13.78 -11.26
N ARG A 100 15.31 14.68 -11.96
CA ARG A 100 15.88 15.83 -12.67
C ARG A 100 17.34 16.08 -12.26
N LEU A 101 18.28 15.56 -13.03
CA LEU A 101 19.69 15.97 -12.99
C LEU A 101 19.81 17.37 -13.59
N SER A 102 19.40 18.38 -12.80
CA SER A 102 19.91 19.73 -12.97
C SER A 102 21.32 19.78 -12.38
N LYS A 103 22.33 19.41 -13.18
CA LYS A 103 23.67 19.95 -12.98
C LYS A 103 23.82 21.16 -13.88
N LYS A 104 23.43 22.32 -13.34
CA LYS A 104 24.10 23.58 -13.69
C LYS A 104 25.53 23.46 -13.17
N SER A 105 26.49 23.26 -14.06
CA SER A 105 27.85 23.76 -13.84
C SER A 105 28.09 24.78 -14.94
N GLY A 106 28.25 26.04 -14.52
CA GLY A 106 28.47 27.15 -15.41
C GLY A 106 29.83 27.11 -16.11
N VAL A 107 29.84 27.76 -17.27
CA VAL A 107 30.84 28.74 -17.75
C VAL A 107 32.29 28.23 -17.91
N THR A 108 32.87 28.23 -19.12
CA THR A 108 33.50 29.42 -19.70
C THR A 108 33.88 29.20 -21.17
N THR A 109 33.33 30.04 -22.03
CA THR A 109 33.97 30.82 -23.11
C THR A 109 35.00 30.14 -24.04
N ARG A 110 34.68 30.07 -25.34
CA ARG A 110 35.39 30.85 -26.37
C ARG A 110 34.64 30.89 -27.70
N HIS A 111 34.42 32.12 -28.17
CA HIS A 111 33.96 32.51 -29.50
C HIS A 111 34.93 32.06 -30.60
N ALA A 112 34.40 31.73 -31.79
CA ALA A 112 34.72 32.45 -33.04
C ALA A 112 33.80 31.98 -34.20
N PRO A 113 33.54 32.85 -35.20
CA PRO A 113 32.41 32.73 -36.13
C PRO A 113 32.75 32.18 -37.52
N SER A 114 31.68 31.77 -38.21
CA SER A 114 31.40 31.71 -39.66
C SER A 114 32.44 32.17 -40.68
N SER A 115 32.57 31.37 -41.75
CA SER A 115 32.54 31.72 -43.20
C SER A 115 33.75 31.30 -44.06
N ARG A 116 33.45 30.48 -45.09
CA ARG A 116 33.89 30.50 -46.50
C ARG A 116 33.50 29.15 -47.12
N GLY A 117 32.73 29.06 -48.21
CA GLY A 117 32.71 29.92 -49.38
C GLY A 117 33.49 29.21 -50.49
N MET A 118 32.77 28.75 -51.51
CA MET A 118 33.26 28.10 -52.74
C MET A 118 34.34 28.92 -53.46
N GLY A 119 35.21 28.20 -54.17
CA GLY A 119 36.20 28.69 -55.12
C GLY A 119 37.05 27.54 -55.61
#